data_AF-A0A7X7YHE0-F1
#
_entry.id   AF-A0A7X7YHE0-F1
#
_cell.length_a   1.000
_cell.length_b   1.000
_cell.length_c   1.000
_cell.angle_alpha   90.00
_cell.angle_beta   90.00
_cell.angle_gamma   90.00
#
_symmetry.space_group_name_H-M   'P 1'
#
loop_
_entity.id
_entity.type
_entity.pdbx_description
1 polymer ?
#
loop_
_entity_poly.entity_id
_entity_poly.type
_entity_poly.pdbx_seq_one_letter_code
_entity_poly.pdbx_strand_id
1 'polypeptide(L)'
;QNHPATLDIFETESFYGLNRADVCFFQQGTLPMFDLSGRILLAHQGVIATGPDGHGGSLKALHVSGALKDLKRRGIEYLSYWQIDNPLVNILDPLFIGLHDLDGAEMSSKTLIKAHPLEKVGNFCVVDGRICVIEYSDLSDEQAHRKKADGTLMFELGSIAIHIISRSFVERLNAHGFALPLHRAVKKIPYIDAGGNLVQPDKPNGVKLETFVFDALPLAKKSIILEILRSEEFAPVKNASGADSPEVTHRMLIERAATWLQTAGVKVPRKPDGSPDAIIEIAPSFALGPEDVAAKLAKVPPIAKGASVVLE
;
A
#
# COMPACT_ATOMS: atom_id res chain seq x y z
N GLN A 1 11.93 13.40 -5.23
CA GLN A 1 13.15 13.07 -4.48
C GLN A 1 13.60 11.62 -4.75
N ASN A 2 12.69 10.65 -4.87
CA ASN A 2 13.04 9.24 -5.17
C ASN A 2 13.19 8.90 -6.67
N HIS A 3 12.59 9.66 -7.58
CA HIS A 3 12.50 9.29 -9.01
C HIS A 3 13.83 8.92 -9.68
N PRO A 4 14.93 9.70 -9.57
CA PRO A 4 16.20 9.32 -10.20
C PRO A 4 16.74 7.99 -9.67
N ALA A 5 16.78 7.82 -8.35
CA ALA A 5 17.26 6.58 -7.73
C ALA A 5 16.41 5.36 -8.12
N THR A 6 15.09 5.55 -8.31
CA THR A 6 14.20 4.48 -8.82
C THR A 6 14.48 4.13 -10.28
N LEU A 7 14.75 5.12 -11.14
CA LEU A 7 15.15 4.85 -12.52
C LEU A 7 16.49 4.11 -12.56
N ASP A 8 17.47 4.60 -11.80
CA ASP A 8 18.82 4.06 -11.77
C ASP A 8 18.82 2.59 -11.37
N ILE A 9 18.10 2.22 -10.30
CA ILE A 9 18.08 0.82 -9.84
C ILE A 9 17.41 -0.12 -10.85
N PHE A 10 16.35 0.31 -11.53
CA PHE A 10 15.71 -0.50 -12.57
C PHE A 10 16.63 -0.70 -13.78
N GLU A 11 17.39 0.33 -14.18
CA GLU A 11 18.36 0.20 -15.27
C GLU A 11 19.53 -0.70 -14.85
N THR A 12 20.08 -0.54 -13.64
CA THR A 12 21.21 -1.38 -13.17
C THR A 12 20.82 -2.84 -12.99
N GLU A 13 19.59 -3.12 -12.56
CA GLU A 13 19.07 -4.48 -12.37
C GLU A 13 18.41 -5.05 -13.64
N SER A 14 18.64 -4.42 -14.81
CA SER A 14 18.09 -4.89 -16.10
C SER A 14 16.57 -5.13 -16.06
N PHE A 15 15.85 -4.20 -15.42
CA PHE A 15 14.39 -4.22 -15.20
C PHE A 15 13.89 -5.49 -14.49
N TYR A 16 14.75 -6.19 -13.75
CA TYR A 16 14.44 -7.46 -13.09
C TYR A 16 13.89 -8.50 -14.09
N GLY A 17 14.35 -8.46 -15.35
CA GLY A 17 13.91 -9.35 -16.43
C GLY A 17 12.62 -8.92 -17.14
N LEU A 18 11.99 -7.81 -16.73
CA LEU A 18 10.84 -7.26 -17.43
C LEU A 18 11.24 -6.55 -18.72
N ASN A 19 10.32 -6.50 -19.68
CA ASN A 19 10.50 -5.68 -20.87
C ASN A 19 10.39 -4.19 -20.48
N ARG A 20 11.44 -3.41 -20.77
CA ARG A 20 11.47 -1.96 -20.54
C ARG A 20 10.27 -1.21 -21.14
N ALA A 21 9.72 -1.69 -22.27
CA ALA A 21 8.54 -1.08 -22.90
C ALA A 21 7.25 -1.26 -22.07
N ASP A 22 7.24 -2.16 -21.09
CA ASP A 22 6.08 -2.45 -20.24
C ASP A 22 6.22 -1.85 -18.83
N VAL A 23 7.33 -1.17 -18.54
CA VAL A 23 7.57 -0.45 -17.29
C VAL A 23 7.50 1.06 -17.54
N CYS A 24 6.48 1.71 -16.98
CA CYS A 24 6.29 3.15 -17.11
C CYS A 24 6.52 3.86 -15.77
N PHE A 25 7.46 4.79 -15.75
CA PHE A 25 7.69 5.67 -14.61
C PHE A 25 7.01 7.02 -14.84
N PHE A 26 6.33 7.51 -13.82
CA PHE A 26 5.78 8.86 -13.78
C PHE A 26 5.89 9.40 -12.35
N GLN A 27 5.89 10.72 -12.24
CA GLN A 27 6.03 11.40 -10.95
C GLN A 27 4.70 11.99 -10.53
N GLN A 28 4.36 11.83 -9.25
CA GLN A 28 3.27 12.58 -8.64
C GLN A 28 3.63 14.06 -8.46
N GLY A 29 2.60 14.86 -8.26
CA GLY A 29 2.76 16.30 -8.05
C GLY A 29 3.33 16.63 -6.69
N THR A 30 3.50 17.93 -6.47
CA THR A 30 3.79 18.48 -5.16
C THR A 30 2.84 19.62 -4.85
N LEU A 31 2.61 19.87 -3.56
CA LEU A 31 1.85 21.01 -3.06
C LEU A 31 2.77 21.92 -2.23
N PRO A 32 2.53 23.24 -2.23
CA PRO A 32 3.18 24.15 -1.30
C PRO A 32 2.93 23.74 0.16
N MET A 33 3.94 23.98 1.00
CA MET A 33 3.82 23.86 2.45
C MET A 33 3.56 25.23 3.06
N PHE A 34 2.78 25.27 4.13
CA PHE A 34 2.34 26.50 4.77
C PHE A 34 2.82 26.58 6.21
N ASP A 35 3.01 27.77 6.74
CA ASP A 35 3.10 27.98 8.18
C ASP A 35 1.70 27.86 8.83
N LEU A 36 1.65 27.90 10.15
CA LEU A 36 0.39 27.79 10.89
C LEU A 36 -0.56 28.98 10.67
N SER A 37 -0.09 30.08 10.08
CA SER A 37 -0.91 31.24 9.70
C SER A 37 -1.41 31.19 8.26
N GLY A 38 -1.05 30.15 7.50
CA GLY A 38 -1.45 29.97 6.10
C GLY A 38 -0.53 30.64 5.09
N ARG A 39 0.66 31.13 5.49
CA ARG A 39 1.65 31.68 4.56
C ARG A 39 2.50 30.58 3.97
N ILE A 40 2.84 30.67 2.68
CA ILE A 40 3.73 29.72 2.01
C ILE A 40 5.12 29.79 2.63
N LEU A 41 5.66 28.62 2.98
CA LEU A 41 7.05 28.49 3.44
C LEU A 41 8.01 28.47 2.26
N LEU A 42 9.19 29.03 2.45
CA LEU A 42 10.29 28.97 1.48
C LEU A 42 11.32 27.93 1.95
N ALA A 43 11.75 27.05 1.05
CA ALA A 43 12.85 26.12 1.31
C ALA A 43 14.21 26.82 1.18
N HIS A 44 14.34 27.74 0.22
CA HIS A 44 15.50 28.59 -0.03
C HIS A 44 15.04 29.94 -0.63
N GLN A 45 15.96 30.89 -0.82
CA GLN A 45 15.63 32.18 -1.41
C GLN A 45 15.06 31.99 -2.82
N GLY A 46 13.82 32.46 -3.03
CA GLY A 46 13.11 32.28 -4.29
C GLY A 46 12.57 30.87 -4.55
N VAL A 47 12.68 29.94 -3.61
CA VAL A 47 12.24 28.54 -3.76
C VAL A 47 11.19 28.20 -2.72
N ILE A 48 9.98 27.88 -3.18
CA ILE A 48 8.87 27.45 -2.31
C ILE A 48 9.18 26.08 -1.71
N ALA A 49 8.92 25.92 -0.41
CA ALA A 49 8.90 24.61 0.23
C ALA A 49 7.70 23.83 -0.28
N THR A 50 7.95 22.68 -0.91
CA THR A 50 6.92 21.80 -1.44
C THR A 50 7.08 20.39 -0.92
N GLY A 51 5.97 19.65 -0.82
CA GLY A 51 5.95 18.24 -0.47
C GLY A 51 5.11 17.44 -1.46
N PRO A 52 5.31 16.12 -1.54
CA PRO A 52 4.44 15.27 -2.35
C PRO A 52 2.98 15.43 -1.92
N ASP A 53 2.07 15.41 -2.89
CA ASP A 53 0.64 15.74 -2.76
C ASP A 53 -0.25 14.61 -2.19
N GLY A 54 0.37 13.66 -1.48
CA GLY A 54 -0.27 12.48 -0.91
C GLY A 54 -0.50 11.36 -1.94
N HIS A 55 -0.78 10.14 -1.45
CA HIS A 55 -0.94 8.98 -2.32
C HIS A 55 -2.18 9.06 -3.24
N GLY A 56 -3.17 9.88 -2.92
CA GLY A 56 -4.28 10.22 -3.82
C GLY A 56 -3.81 10.93 -5.10
N GLY A 57 -2.72 11.70 -5.03
CA GLY A 57 -2.12 12.41 -6.16
C GLY A 57 -1.66 11.47 -7.28
N SER A 58 -1.45 10.18 -6.98
CA SER A 58 -1.14 9.16 -7.99
C SER A 58 -2.22 9.03 -9.08
N LEU A 59 -3.51 9.20 -8.74
CA LEU A 59 -4.61 9.15 -9.70
C LEU A 59 -4.58 10.33 -10.68
N LYS A 60 -4.16 11.50 -10.21
CA LYS A 60 -3.90 12.67 -11.05
C LYS A 60 -2.65 12.47 -11.90
N ALA A 61 -1.59 11.92 -11.31
CA ALA A 61 -0.32 11.69 -11.96
C ALA A 61 -0.44 10.71 -13.13
N LEU A 62 -1.23 9.64 -12.98
CA LEU A 62 -1.59 8.70 -14.05
C LEU A 62 -2.25 9.40 -15.26
N HIS A 63 -3.11 10.38 -14.99
CA HIS A 63 -3.80 11.13 -16.05
C HIS A 63 -2.84 12.10 -16.76
N VAL A 64 -2.11 12.92 -15.99
CA VAL A 64 -1.23 13.97 -16.52
C VAL A 64 -0.03 13.39 -17.27
N SER A 65 0.51 12.25 -16.83
CA SER A 65 1.64 11.58 -17.50
C SER A 65 1.28 11.00 -18.86
N GLY A 66 -0.01 10.83 -19.16
CA GLY A 66 -0.49 10.10 -20.33
C GLY A 66 -0.53 8.58 -20.14
N ALA A 67 -0.19 8.05 -18.96
CA ALA A 67 -0.26 6.62 -18.67
C ALA A 67 -1.67 6.05 -18.91
N LEU A 68 -2.74 6.77 -18.55
CA LEU A 68 -4.12 6.32 -18.85
C LEU A 68 -4.38 6.17 -20.35
N LYS A 69 -3.80 7.04 -21.20
CA LYS A 69 -3.92 6.93 -22.67
C LYS A 69 -3.16 5.71 -23.18
N ASP A 70 -2.00 5.43 -22.61
CA ASP A 70 -1.19 4.25 -22.93
C ASP A 70 -1.93 2.95 -22.58
N LEU A 71 -2.46 2.87 -21.35
CA LEU A 71 -3.29 1.75 -20.88
C LEU A 71 -4.49 1.53 -21.78
N LYS A 72 -5.21 2.59 -22.14
CA LYS A 72 -6.34 2.52 -23.08
C LYS A 72 -5.92 1.98 -24.45
N ARG A 73 -4.79 2.45 -24.99
CA ARG A 73 -4.25 1.98 -26.29
C ARG A 73 -3.91 0.49 -26.25
N ARG A 74 -3.44 -0.01 -25.11
CA ARG A 74 -3.12 -1.43 -24.87
C ARG A 74 -4.34 -2.30 -24.54
N GLY A 75 -5.53 -1.71 -24.41
CA GLY A 75 -6.75 -2.43 -24.03
C GLY A 75 -6.80 -2.80 -22.54
N ILE A 76 -6.05 -2.11 -21.68
CA ILE A 76 -6.06 -2.36 -20.24
C ILE A 76 -7.25 -1.64 -19.60
N GLU A 77 -8.06 -2.41 -18.86
CA GLU A 77 -9.30 -1.93 -18.24
C GLU A 77 -9.13 -1.66 -16.74
N TYR A 78 -8.35 -2.48 -16.05
CA TYR A 78 -8.18 -2.43 -14.60
C TYR A 78 -6.73 -2.18 -14.21
N LEU A 79 -6.57 -1.47 -13.10
CA LEU A 79 -5.31 -1.19 -12.43
C LEU A 79 -5.30 -1.95 -11.10
N SER A 80 -4.26 -2.75 -10.86
CA SER A 80 -3.93 -3.17 -9.50
C SER A 80 -3.03 -2.13 -8.85
N TYR A 81 -3.40 -1.68 -7.66
CA TYR A 81 -2.73 -0.61 -6.91
C TYR A 81 -2.40 -1.10 -5.50
N TRP A 82 -1.20 -0.78 -5.01
CA TRP A 82 -0.77 -1.07 -3.64
C TRP A 82 0.30 -0.07 -3.17
N GLN A 83 0.60 -0.07 -1.87
CA GLN A 83 1.74 0.64 -1.30
C GLN A 83 3.00 -0.23 -1.35
N ILE A 84 4.13 0.36 -1.73
CA ILE A 84 5.40 -0.36 -1.94
C ILE A 84 5.96 -1.01 -0.66
N ASP A 85 5.48 -0.62 0.51
CA ASP A 85 6.00 -1.05 1.81
C ASP A 85 5.56 -2.46 2.22
N ASN A 86 4.74 -3.17 1.44
CA ASN A 86 4.22 -4.50 1.78
C ASN A 86 4.78 -5.62 0.89
N PRO A 87 5.84 -6.34 1.30
CA PRO A 87 6.37 -7.50 0.57
C PRO A 87 5.44 -8.71 0.41
N LEU A 88 4.37 -8.84 1.20
CA LEU A 88 3.44 -9.97 1.07
C LEU A 88 2.34 -9.73 0.03
N VAL A 89 2.22 -8.52 -0.54
CA VAL A 89 1.12 -8.16 -1.44
C VAL A 89 0.92 -9.17 -2.57
N ASN A 90 -0.33 -9.62 -2.76
CA ASN A 90 -0.72 -10.34 -3.97
C ASN A 90 -1.03 -9.33 -5.08
N ILE A 91 -0.04 -9.04 -5.92
CA ILE A 91 -0.07 -7.95 -6.90
C ILE A 91 -1.17 -8.15 -7.95
N LEU A 92 -1.37 -9.38 -8.43
CA LEU A 92 -2.33 -9.71 -9.49
C LEU A 92 -3.25 -10.84 -9.04
N ASP A 93 -4.11 -10.54 -8.07
CA ASP A 93 -5.08 -11.50 -7.53
C ASP A 93 -6.28 -11.71 -8.49
N PRO A 94 -6.40 -12.89 -9.14
CA PRO A 94 -7.49 -13.15 -10.08
C PRO A 94 -8.87 -13.17 -9.44
N LEU A 95 -8.97 -13.58 -8.16
CA LEU A 95 -10.25 -13.57 -7.43
C LEU A 95 -10.72 -12.13 -7.23
N PHE A 96 -9.83 -11.26 -6.77
CA PHE A 96 -10.16 -9.86 -6.52
C PHE A 96 -10.50 -9.10 -7.80
N ILE A 97 -9.74 -9.33 -8.87
CA ILE A 97 -10.01 -8.77 -10.21
C ILE A 97 -11.35 -9.29 -10.74
N GLY A 98 -11.60 -10.59 -10.67
CA GLY A 98 -12.83 -11.21 -11.15
C GLY A 98 -14.07 -10.72 -10.41
N LEU A 99 -13.99 -10.57 -9.08
CA LEU A 99 -15.07 -9.97 -8.29
C LEU A 99 -15.33 -8.52 -8.75
N HIS A 100 -14.29 -7.70 -8.92
CA HIS A 100 -14.42 -6.31 -9.38
C HIS A 100 -15.12 -6.21 -10.75
N ASP A 101 -14.72 -7.05 -11.71
CA ASP A 101 -15.30 -7.10 -13.06
C ASP A 101 -16.75 -7.56 -13.05
N LEU A 102 -17.05 -8.72 -12.43
CA LEU A 102 -18.39 -9.31 -12.38
C LEU A 102 -19.43 -8.37 -11.76
N ASP A 103 -19.00 -7.56 -10.79
CA ASP A 103 -19.87 -6.62 -10.11
C ASP A 103 -20.00 -5.28 -10.86
N GLY A 104 -19.16 -5.02 -11.85
CA GLY A 104 -19.05 -3.72 -12.53
C GLY A 104 -18.59 -2.62 -11.58
N ALA A 105 -17.69 -2.94 -10.65
CA ALA A 105 -17.15 -1.99 -9.69
C ALA A 105 -16.20 -0.99 -10.37
N GLU A 106 -16.09 0.22 -9.81
CA GLU A 106 -15.19 1.26 -10.34
C GLU A 106 -13.90 1.36 -9.49
N MET A 107 -14.00 1.08 -8.19
CA MET A 107 -12.87 0.96 -7.28
C MET A 107 -13.22 -0.04 -6.18
N SER A 108 -12.43 -1.09 -6.04
CA SER A 108 -12.57 -2.11 -4.98
C SER A 108 -11.34 -2.10 -4.09
N SER A 109 -11.47 -2.56 -2.85
CA SER A 109 -10.37 -2.58 -1.88
C SER A 109 -10.25 -3.91 -1.15
N LYS A 110 -9.03 -4.28 -0.77
CA LYS A 110 -8.82 -5.33 0.23
C LYS A 110 -8.87 -4.77 1.64
N THR A 111 -9.38 -5.58 2.56
CA THR A 111 -9.42 -5.29 3.99
C THR A 111 -8.89 -6.47 4.79
N LEU A 112 -8.55 -6.22 6.04
CA LEU A 112 -8.29 -7.26 7.03
C LEU A 112 -8.98 -6.91 8.34
N ILE A 113 -9.15 -7.90 9.20
CA ILE A 113 -9.58 -7.67 10.57
C ILE A 113 -8.42 -7.07 11.36
N LYS A 114 -8.67 -5.94 12.01
CA LYS A 114 -7.69 -5.28 12.88
C LYS A 114 -7.21 -6.21 13.99
N ALA A 115 -5.91 -6.20 14.25
CA ALA A 115 -5.30 -6.95 15.34
C ALA A 115 -5.68 -6.40 16.71
N HIS A 116 -5.93 -5.09 16.80
CA HIS A 116 -6.37 -4.40 18.02
C HIS A 116 -7.06 -3.07 17.70
N PRO A 117 -7.83 -2.48 18.65
CA PRO A 117 -8.57 -1.23 18.46
C PRO A 117 -7.75 -0.08 17.85
N LEU A 118 -6.51 0.09 18.32
CA LEU A 118 -5.62 1.19 17.96
C LEU A 118 -4.61 0.84 16.84
N GLU A 119 -4.89 -0.18 16.03
CA GLU A 119 -4.03 -0.48 14.88
C GLU A 119 -4.05 0.70 13.90
N LYS A 120 -2.85 1.14 13.44
CA LYS A 120 -2.66 2.33 12.59
C LYS A 120 -3.01 2.04 11.12
N VAL A 121 -4.27 1.72 10.88
CA VAL A 121 -4.88 1.50 9.57
C VAL A 121 -6.16 2.32 9.49
N GLY A 122 -6.46 2.84 8.29
CA GLY A 122 -7.77 3.41 8.02
C GLY A 122 -8.88 2.37 8.23
N ASN A 123 -10.11 2.80 8.45
CA ASN A 123 -11.21 1.92 8.84
C ASN A 123 -12.33 2.05 7.83
N PHE A 124 -12.68 0.95 7.14
CA PHE A 124 -13.82 0.95 6.24
C PHE A 124 -15.12 1.15 7.02
N CYS A 125 -15.97 2.01 6.49
CA CYS A 125 -17.29 2.27 7.02
C CYS A 125 -18.25 2.69 5.90
N VAL A 126 -19.53 2.82 6.24
CA VAL A 126 -20.53 3.37 5.34
C VAL A 126 -21.02 4.71 5.88
N VAL A 127 -20.90 5.76 5.07
CA VAL A 127 -21.41 7.11 5.34
C VAL A 127 -22.35 7.48 4.20
N ASP A 128 -23.61 7.83 4.52
CA ASP A 128 -24.63 8.18 3.54
C ASP A 128 -24.79 7.17 2.38
N GLY A 129 -24.68 5.87 2.71
CA GLY A 129 -24.80 4.77 1.74
C GLY A 129 -23.57 4.58 0.84
N ARG A 130 -22.47 5.31 1.07
CA ARG A 130 -21.21 5.19 0.34
C ARG A 130 -20.15 4.53 1.20
N ILE A 131 -19.33 3.68 0.58
CA ILE A 131 -18.14 3.12 1.22
C ILE A 131 -17.10 4.23 1.35
N CYS A 132 -16.64 4.43 2.57
CA CYS A 132 -15.62 5.41 2.93
C CYS A 132 -14.54 4.75 3.79
N VAL A 133 -13.41 5.43 3.94
CA VAL A 133 -12.38 5.09 4.91
C VAL A 133 -12.23 6.26 5.87
N ILE A 134 -12.33 5.98 7.17
CA ILE A 134 -11.98 6.94 8.22
C ILE A 134 -10.55 6.65 8.63
N GLU A 135 -9.67 7.65 8.54
CA GLU A 135 -8.29 7.44 8.96
C GLU A 135 -8.18 7.19 10.47
N TYR A 136 -7.16 6.43 10.87
CA TYR A 136 -6.97 6.10 12.28
C TYR A 136 -6.75 7.34 13.15
N SER A 137 -6.22 8.43 12.58
CA SER A 137 -6.03 9.71 13.26
C SER A 137 -7.32 10.49 13.49
N ASP A 138 -8.38 10.15 12.76
CA ASP A 138 -9.67 10.85 12.81
C ASP A 138 -10.71 10.09 13.66
N LEU A 139 -10.35 8.89 14.15
CA LEU A 139 -11.12 8.13 15.14
C LEU A 139 -10.72 8.51 16.56
N SER A 140 -11.69 8.82 17.41
CA SER A 140 -11.42 8.97 18.84
C SER A 140 -11.10 7.60 19.49
N ASP A 141 -10.39 7.61 20.62
CA ASP A 141 -10.10 6.40 21.39
C ASP A 141 -11.38 5.64 21.76
N GLU A 142 -12.45 6.36 22.12
CA GLU A 142 -13.76 5.77 22.41
C GLU A 142 -14.34 5.03 21.19
N GLN A 143 -14.29 5.66 20.00
CA GLN A 143 -14.79 5.06 18.77
C GLN A 143 -13.93 3.85 18.35
N ALA A 144 -12.62 3.94 18.48
CA ALA A 144 -11.70 2.85 18.16
C ALA A 144 -11.93 1.61 19.03
N HIS A 145 -12.28 1.79 20.31
CA HIS A 145 -12.58 0.71 21.26
C HIS A 145 -14.05 0.28 21.25
N ARG A 146 -14.93 0.96 20.51
CA ARG A 146 -16.36 0.64 20.46
C ARG A 146 -16.55 -0.78 19.94
N LYS A 147 -17.40 -1.54 20.64
CA LYS A 147 -17.73 -2.93 20.29
C LYS A 147 -19.18 -3.08 19.84
N LYS A 148 -19.44 -4.10 19.04
CA LYS A 148 -20.79 -4.62 18.73
C LYS A 148 -21.28 -5.48 19.90
N ALA A 149 -22.54 -5.93 19.82
CA ALA A 149 -23.15 -6.78 20.84
C ALA A 149 -22.46 -8.15 21.02
N ASP A 150 -21.82 -8.65 19.96
CA ASP A 150 -21.05 -9.91 19.96
C ASP A 150 -19.62 -9.77 20.50
N GLY A 151 -19.20 -8.55 20.87
CA GLY A 151 -17.86 -8.26 21.40
C GLY A 151 -16.79 -7.95 20.35
N THR A 152 -17.10 -8.05 19.06
CA THR A 152 -16.22 -7.61 17.95
C THR A 152 -16.14 -6.08 17.89
N LEU A 153 -15.12 -5.54 17.23
CA LEU A 153 -14.98 -4.09 17.08
C LEU A 153 -16.04 -3.55 16.11
N MET A 154 -16.61 -2.39 16.44
CA MET A 154 -17.53 -1.68 15.55
C MET A 154 -16.84 -1.30 14.24
N PHE A 155 -15.57 -0.86 14.34
CA PHE A 155 -14.69 -0.52 13.23
C PHE A 155 -13.53 -1.53 13.17
N GLU A 156 -13.83 -2.75 12.73
CA GLU A 156 -12.86 -3.86 12.65
C GLU A 156 -12.14 -3.97 11.31
N LEU A 157 -12.76 -3.47 10.23
CA LEU A 157 -12.27 -3.61 8.85
C LEU A 157 -11.18 -2.57 8.55
N GLY A 158 -9.93 -3.00 8.61
CA GLY A 158 -8.76 -2.17 8.32
C GLY A 158 -8.51 -2.03 6.81
N SER A 159 -8.27 -0.81 6.35
CA SER A 159 -7.80 -0.49 5.01
C SER A 159 -6.29 -0.67 4.93
N ILE A 160 -5.86 -1.51 3.99
CA ILE A 160 -4.45 -1.83 3.73
C ILE A 160 -3.94 -1.22 2.41
N ALA A 161 -4.71 -0.28 1.84
CA ALA A 161 -4.38 0.46 0.62
C ALA A 161 -4.02 -0.41 -0.60
N ILE A 162 -4.67 -1.58 -0.73
CA ILE A 162 -4.63 -2.44 -1.91
C ILE A 162 -5.97 -2.32 -2.63
N HIS A 163 -5.94 -1.93 -3.91
CA HIS A 163 -7.14 -1.62 -4.69
C HIS A 163 -7.10 -2.22 -6.10
N ILE A 164 -8.27 -2.59 -6.62
CA ILE A 164 -8.49 -2.64 -8.08
C ILE A 164 -9.24 -1.38 -8.48
N ILE A 165 -8.75 -0.67 -9.49
CA ILE A 165 -9.31 0.60 -9.95
C ILE A 165 -9.57 0.51 -11.45
N SER A 166 -10.80 0.79 -11.86
CA SER A 166 -11.15 0.90 -13.28
C SER A 166 -10.43 2.09 -13.92
N ARG A 167 -9.74 1.88 -15.05
CA ARG A 167 -9.09 2.95 -15.83
C ARG A 167 -10.08 4.07 -16.16
N SER A 168 -11.28 3.71 -16.59
CA SER A 168 -12.35 4.66 -16.94
C SER A 168 -12.82 5.50 -15.74
N PHE A 169 -12.77 4.94 -14.53
CA PHE A 169 -13.07 5.66 -13.31
C PHE A 169 -12.01 6.73 -13.02
N VAL A 170 -10.72 6.41 -13.18
CA VAL A 170 -9.63 7.39 -13.03
C VAL A 170 -9.73 8.50 -14.10
N GLU A 171 -10.10 8.16 -15.34
CA GLU A 171 -10.39 9.15 -16.39
C GLU A 171 -11.54 10.09 -15.97
N ARG A 172 -12.63 9.54 -15.44
CA ARG A 172 -13.80 10.30 -14.95
C ARG A 172 -13.44 11.23 -13.79
N LEU A 173 -12.63 10.77 -12.83
CA LEU A 173 -12.17 11.58 -11.69
C LEU A 173 -11.35 12.81 -12.10
N ASN A 174 -10.74 12.79 -13.29
CA ASN A 174 -9.87 13.86 -13.78
C ASN A 174 -10.53 14.75 -14.86
N ALA A 175 -11.73 14.41 -15.34
CA ALA A 175 -12.35 15.05 -16.51
C ALA A 175 -12.70 16.54 -16.33
N HIS A 176 -12.98 16.97 -15.10
CA HIS A 176 -13.40 18.34 -14.78
C HIS A 176 -12.50 19.02 -13.73
N GLY A 177 -11.23 18.59 -13.68
CA GLY A 177 -10.32 18.89 -12.59
C GLY A 177 -10.29 17.76 -11.56
N PHE A 178 -9.16 17.63 -10.88
CA PHE A 178 -8.94 16.56 -9.90
C PHE A 178 -9.77 16.78 -8.64
N ALA A 179 -10.46 15.74 -8.17
CA ALA A 179 -11.61 15.86 -7.28
C ALA A 179 -11.43 15.27 -5.86
N LEU A 180 -10.20 14.98 -5.41
CA LEU A 180 -9.99 14.46 -4.05
C LEU A 180 -9.82 15.58 -3.01
N PRO A 181 -10.33 15.39 -1.78
CA PRO A 181 -10.21 16.36 -0.71
C PRO A 181 -8.75 16.48 -0.22
N LEU A 182 -8.41 17.66 0.30
CA LEU A 182 -7.11 17.95 0.90
C LEU A 182 -7.17 17.71 2.40
N HIS A 183 -6.26 16.88 2.89
CA HIS A 183 -6.03 16.59 4.30
C HIS A 183 -4.86 17.41 4.83
N ARG A 184 -4.98 17.87 6.08
CA ARG A 184 -3.98 18.70 6.75
C ARG A 184 -3.14 17.86 7.71
N ALA A 185 -1.83 17.83 7.50
CA ALA A 185 -0.86 17.24 8.42
C ALA A 185 0.08 18.30 9.00
N VAL A 186 0.11 18.42 10.33
CA VAL A 186 1.03 19.34 11.03
C VAL A 186 2.40 18.69 11.20
N LYS A 187 3.45 19.33 10.67
CA LYS A 187 4.81 18.77 10.61
C LYS A 187 5.86 19.80 11.02
N LYS A 188 7.06 19.29 11.31
CA LYS A 188 8.29 20.08 11.39
C LYS A 188 8.80 20.27 9.95
N ILE A 189 8.76 21.49 9.45
CA ILE A 189 9.08 21.84 8.06
C ILE A 189 10.28 22.79 8.08
N PRO A 190 11.46 22.35 7.63
CA PRO A 190 12.59 23.24 7.42
C PRO A 190 12.23 24.37 6.45
N TYR A 191 12.65 25.59 6.77
CA TYR A 191 12.33 26.78 5.99
C TYR A 191 13.42 27.85 6.14
N ILE A 192 13.44 28.86 5.25
CA ILE A 192 14.27 30.05 5.45
C ILE A 192 13.49 31.17 6.15
N ASP A 193 14.14 31.84 7.11
CA ASP A 193 13.58 33.01 7.78
C ASP A 193 13.66 34.29 6.92
N ALA A 194 13.18 35.41 7.45
CA ALA A 194 13.22 36.71 6.77
C ALA A 194 14.66 37.22 6.49
N GLY A 195 15.66 36.73 7.22
CA GLY A 195 17.07 37.01 6.99
C GLY A 195 17.73 36.08 5.97
N GLY A 196 17.00 35.10 5.44
CA GLY A 196 17.51 34.10 4.50
C GLY A 196 18.25 32.93 5.18
N ASN A 197 18.20 32.81 6.51
CA ASN A 197 18.86 31.71 7.23
C ASN A 197 18.00 30.47 7.23
N LEU A 198 18.60 29.30 7.00
CA LEU A 198 17.91 28.01 7.10
C LEU A 198 17.61 27.70 8.57
N VAL A 199 16.33 27.46 8.86
CA VAL A 199 15.82 27.09 10.18
C VAL A 199 15.36 25.63 10.16
N GLN A 200 15.89 24.84 11.10
CA GLN A 200 15.36 23.52 11.41
C GLN A 200 14.53 23.60 12.70
N PRO A 201 13.20 23.47 12.63
CA PRO A 201 12.34 23.73 13.77
C PRO A 201 12.29 22.53 14.75
N ASP A 202 12.41 22.82 16.04
CA ASP A 202 12.33 21.79 17.10
C ASP A 202 10.90 21.31 17.38
N LYS A 203 9.89 22.11 17.03
CA LYS A 203 8.46 21.83 17.18
C LYS A 203 7.74 21.96 15.83
N PRO A 204 6.61 21.28 15.63
CA PRO A 204 5.84 21.44 14.40
C PRO A 204 5.47 22.91 14.16
N ASN A 205 5.80 23.41 12.98
CA ASN A 205 5.72 24.83 12.60
C ASN A 205 4.89 25.07 11.33
N GLY A 206 4.47 24.01 10.65
CA GLY A 206 3.77 24.14 9.38
C GLY A 206 2.81 23.00 9.06
N VAL A 207 2.09 23.22 7.97
CA VAL A 207 1.06 22.36 7.42
C VAL A 207 1.52 21.82 6.07
N LYS A 208 1.50 20.50 5.95
CA LYS A 208 1.55 19.77 4.69
C LYS A 208 0.11 19.40 4.28
N LEU A 209 -0.20 19.56 3.00
CA LEU A 209 -1.46 19.15 2.41
C LEU A 209 -1.26 17.86 1.61
N GLU A 210 -2.17 16.91 1.77
CA GLU A 210 -2.11 15.60 1.10
C GLU A 210 -3.51 15.18 0.64
N THR A 211 -3.59 14.44 -0.46
CA THR A 211 -4.81 13.74 -0.87
C THR A 211 -4.65 12.25 -0.60
N PHE A 212 -5.72 11.57 -0.24
CA PHE A 212 -5.67 10.14 0.05
C PHE A 212 -6.43 9.34 -1.02
N VAL A 213 -5.80 8.29 -1.54
CA VAL A 213 -6.35 7.47 -2.64
C VAL A 213 -7.71 6.85 -2.29
N PHE A 214 -7.93 6.51 -1.02
CA PHE A 214 -9.20 5.93 -0.57
C PHE A 214 -10.35 6.95 -0.55
N ASP A 215 -10.09 8.26 -0.63
CA ASP A 215 -11.15 9.26 -0.80
C ASP A 215 -11.81 9.19 -2.18
N ALA A 216 -11.24 8.41 -3.11
CA ALA A 216 -11.90 8.08 -4.36
C ALA A 216 -13.05 7.08 -4.19
N LEU A 217 -13.05 6.23 -3.15
CA LEU A 217 -14.09 5.22 -2.92
C LEU A 217 -15.51 5.79 -2.90
N PRO A 218 -15.84 6.87 -2.15
CA PRO A 218 -17.19 7.42 -2.15
C PRO A 218 -17.62 7.99 -3.51
N LEU A 219 -16.67 8.27 -4.41
CA LEU A 219 -16.93 8.77 -5.78
C LEU A 219 -17.17 7.63 -6.78
N ALA A 220 -16.89 6.39 -6.40
CA ALA A 220 -17.23 5.20 -7.17
C ALA A 220 -18.73 4.92 -7.09
N LYS A 221 -19.31 4.50 -8.20
CA LYS A 221 -20.71 4.05 -8.26
C LYS A 221 -20.91 2.77 -7.49
N LYS A 222 -19.91 1.88 -7.54
CA LYS A 222 -19.92 0.58 -6.91
C LYS A 222 -18.50 0.18 -6.51
N SER A 223 -18.40 -0.47 -5.36
CA SER A 223 -17.15 -0.89 -4.74
C SER A 223 -17.35 -2.21 -4.03
N ILE A 224 -16.32 -3.06 -4.08
CA ILE A 224 -16.26 -4.30 -3.31
C ILE A 224 -15.18 -4.15 -2.25
N ILE A 225 -15.46 -4.67 -1.06
CA ILE A 225 -14.47 -4.84 0.00
C ILE A 225 -14.23 -6.34 0.16
N LEU A 226 -13.01 -6.79 -0.16
CA LEU A 226 -12.59 -8.18 -0.03
C LEU A 226 -11.75 -8.35 1.23
N GLU A 227 -12.23 -9.13 2.18
CA GLU A 227 -11.43 -9.52 3.35
C GLU A 227 -10.34 -10.51 2.93
N ILE A 228 -9.11 -10.28 3.41
CA ILE A 228 -7.97 -11.16 3.18
C ILE A 228 -7.38 -11.70 4.49
N LEU A 229 -6.55 -12.73 4.35
CA LEU A 229 -5.75 -13.25 5.44
C LEU A 229 -4.46 -12.44 5.58
N ARG A 230 -4.26 -11.80 6.75
CA ARG A 230 -3.06 -11.01 7.05
C ARG A 230 -1.76 -11.78 6.79
N SER A 231 -1.72 -13.05 7.20
CA SER A 231 -0.55 -13.93 7.04
C SER A 231 -0.18 -14.17 5.58
N GLU A 232 -1.14 -14.03 4.66
CA GLU A 232 -0.91 -14.25 3.23
C GLU A 232 -0.52 -12.96 2.51
N GLU A 233 -1.11 -11.83 2.89
CA GLU A 233 -1.08 -10.64 2.02
C GLU A 233 -0.64 -9.33 2.67
N PHE A 234 -0.37 -9.27 3.99
CA PHE A 234 -0.09 -8.00 4.66
C PHE A 234 1.01 -8.06 5.72
N ALA A 235 2.21 -7.66 5.33
CA ALA A 235 3.35 -7.41 6.23
C ALA A 235 4.08 -6.12 5.81
N PRO A 236 3.59 -4.94 6.21
CA PRO A 236 4.20 -3.68 5.82
C PRO A 236 5.52 -3.42 6.57
N VAL A 237 6.41 -2.65 5.96
CA VAL A 237 7.67 -2.16 6.53
C VAL A 237 7.57 -0.65 6.74
N LYS A 238 7.20 -0.25 7.95
CA LYS A 238 6.99 1.16 8.37
C LYS A 238 7.97 1.62 9.44
N ASN A 239 8.49 0.70 10.24
CA ASN A 239 9.36 1.00 11.38
C ASN A 239 10.72 0.31 11.21
N ALA A 240 11.78 0.91 11.78
CA ALA A 240 13.11 0.30 11.75
C ALA A 240 13.19 -1.00 12.59
N SER A 241 12.39 -1.09 13.66
CA SER A 241 12.29 -2.25 14.55
C SER A 241 10.89 -2.35 15.17
N GLY A 242 10.57 -3.49 15.78
CA GLY A 242 9.25 -3.73 16.38
C GLY A 242 8.18 -4.10 15.35
N ALA A 243 6.92 -3.75 15.61
CA ALA A 243 5.82 -3.99 14.67
C ALA A 243 6.09 -3.33 13.31
N ASP A 244 5.64 -3.95 12.22
CA ASP A 244 5.82 -3.44 10.85
C ASP A 244 7.28 -3.11 10.51
N SER A 245 8.22 -3.98 10.91
CA SER A 245 9.66 -3.82 10.65
C SER A 245 10.18 -4.87 9.68
N PRO A 246 11.40 -4.70 9.11
CA PRO A 246 12.01 -5.72 8.25
C PRO A 246 12.10 -7.09 8.93
N GLU A 247 12.43 -7.13 10.22
CA GLU A 247 12.51 -8.36 11.00
C GLU A 247 11.17 -9.10 11.07
N VAL A 248 10.09 -8.37 11.39
CA VAL A 248 8.74 -8.95 11.46
C VAL A 248 8.28 -9.42 10.08
N THR A 249 8.51 -8.61 9.06
CA THR A 249 8.13 -8.91 7.68
C THR A 249 8.84 -10.15 7.14
N HIS A 250 10.15 -10.27 7.38
CA HIS A 250 10.93 -11.45 7.02
C HIS A 250 10.42 -12.71 7.73
N ARG A 251 10.08 -12.62 9.03
CA ARG A 251 9.46 -13.74 9.75
C ARG A 251 8.11 -14.15 9.16
N MET A 252 7.28 -13.18 8.75
CA MET A 252 5.99 -13.47 8.13
C MET A 252 6.14 -14.13 6.75
N LEU A 253 7.11 -13.70 5.95
CA LEU A 253 7.46 -14.35 4.67
C LEU A 253 7.87 -15.82 4.87
N ILE A 254 8.75 -16.09 5.85
CA ILE A 254 9.17 -17.47 6.20
C ILE A 254 7.99 -18.31 6.68
N GLU A 255 7.12 -17.74 7.54
CA GLU A 255 5.93 -18.45 8.03
C GLU A 255 4.96 -18.79 6.90
N ARG A 256 4.73 -17.87 5.96
CA ARG A 256 3.89 -18.11 4.78
C ARG A 256 4.47 -19.23 3.92
N ALA A 257 5.76 -19.16 3.61
CA ALA A 257 6.45 -20.20 2.84
C ALA A 257 6.38 -21.58 3.53
N ALA A 258 6.64 -21.63 4.84
CA ALA A 258 6.52 -22.84 5.65
C ALA A 258 5.09 -23.42 5.59
N THR A 259 4.08 -22.56 5.71
CA THR A 259 2.67 -22.94 5.65
C THR A 259 2.31 -23.54 4.29
N TRP A 260 2.73 -22.91 3.19
CA TRP A 260 2.48 -23.42 1.84
C TRP A 260 3.09 -24.82 1.63
N LEU A 261 4.33 -25.01 2.07
CA LEU A 261 5.02 -26.30 2.02
C LEU A 261 4.31 -27.38 2.85
N GLN A 262 3.89 -27.04 4.07
CA GLN A 262 3.15 -27.97 4.93
C GLN A 262 1.79 -28.35 4.35
N THR A 263 1.06 -27.40 3.76
CA THR A 263 -0.18 -27.68 3.04
C THR A 263 0.04 -28.65 1.88
N ALA A 264 1.20 -28.57 1.21
CA ALA A 264 1.59 -29.52 0.17
C ALA A 264 2.15 -30.86 0.71
N GLY A 265 2.16 -31.07 2.03
CA GLY A 265 2.61 -32.32 2.67
C GLY A 265 4.10 -32.38 3.00
N VAL A 266 4.85 -31.27 2.84
CA VAL A 266 6.27 -31.20 3.18
C VAL A 266 6.43 -31.01 4.69
N LYS A 267 7.31 -31.80 5.30
CA LYS A 267 7.64 -31.66 6.72
C LYS A 267 8.59 -30.47 6.93
N VAL A 268 8.09 -29.43 7.59
CA VAL A 268 8.90 -28.27 8.01
C VAL A 268 9.23 -28.40 9.51
N PRO A 269 10.52 -28.35 9.91
CA PRO A 269 10.90 -28.38 11.32
C PRO A 269 10.42 -27.11 12.03
N ARG A 270 9.95 -27.24 13.27
CA ARG A 270 9.44 -26.13 14.10
C ARG A 270 10.23 -26.03 15.41
N LYS A 271 10.37 -24.81 15.92
CA LYS A 271 10.91 -24.49 17.24
C LYS A 271 9.86 -24.76 18.34
N PRO A 272 10.23 -24.75 19.63
CA PRO A 272 9.27 -24.96 20.73
C PRO A 272 8.12 -23.95 20.78
N ASP A 273 8.32 -22.73 20.24
CA ASP A 273 7.30 -21.69 20.16
C ASP A 273 6.38 -21.83 18.92
N GLY A 274 6.58 -22.86 18.11
CA GLY A 274 5.81 -23.13 16.89
C GLY A 274 6.36 -22.44 15.64
N SER A 275 7.34 -21.54 15.73
CA SER A 275 7.91 -20.89 14.55
C SER A 275 8.72 -21.89 13.70
N PRO A 276 8.94 -21.65 12.39
CA PRO A 276 9.84 -22.44 11.58
C PRO A 276 11.24 -22.46 12.17
N ASP A 277 11.84 -23.64 12.22
CA ASP A 277 13.23 -23.86 12.59
C ASP A 277 14.09 -24.00 11.32
N ALA A 278 13.86 -23.10 10.37
CA ALA A 278 14.56 -22.93 9.11
C ALA A 278 14.23 -21.55 8.53
N ILE A 279 15.13 -20.99 7.73
CA ILE A 279 14.83 -19.87 6.83
C ILE A 279 14.34 -20.48 5.52
N ILE A 280 13.14 -20.10 5.10
CA ILE A 280 12.50 -20.65 3.91
C ILE A 280 11.99 -19.47 3.08
N GLU A 281 12.48 -19.37 1.85
CA GLU A 281 12.03 -18.38 0.88
C GLU A 281 11.53 -19.10 -0.38
N ILE A 282 10.44 -18.59 -0.93
CA ILE A 282 9.83 -19.09 -2.16
C ILE A 282 9.79 -17.91 -3.12
N ALA A 283 10.56 -17.98 -4.20
CA ALA A 283 10.53 -16.97 -5.22
C ALA A 283 9.19 -17.02 -5.99
N PRO A 284 8.68 -15.88 -6.48
CA PRO A 284 7.49 -15.85 -7.34
C PRO A 284 7.62 -16.70 -8.61
N SER A 285 8.83 -16.99 -9.10
CA SER A 285 9.08 -17.93 -10.21
C SER A 285 8.76 -19.38 -9.85
N PHE A 286 8.93 -19.73 -8.57
CA PHE A 286 8.64 -21.05 -8.06
C PHE A 286 7.17 -21.21 -7.70
N ALA A 287 6.57 -20.29 -6.95
CA ALA A 287 5.16 -20.36 -6.60
C ALA A 287 4.58 -18.98 -6.29
N LEU A 288 3.37 -18.74 -6.79
CA LEU A 288 2.54 -17.60 -6.43
C LEU A 288 1.50 -17.95 -5.36
N GLY A 289 1.25 -19.25 -5.17
CA GLY A 289 0.36 -19.78 -4.13
C GLY A 289 0.70 -21.21 -3.71
N PRO A 290 0.04 -21.75 -2.67
CA PRO A 290 0.27 -23.10 -2.18
C PRO A 290 0.02 -24.21 -3.22
N GLU A 291 -0.90 -23.98 -4.17
CA GLU A 291 -1.19 -24.89 -5.28
C GLU A 291 -0.01 -25.09 -6.23
N ASP A 292 0.81 -24.06 -6.45
CA ASP A 292 2.01 -24.16 -7.29
C ASP A 292 3.09 -25.02 -6.62
N VAL A 293 3.19 -24.95 -5.28
CA VAL A 293 4.09 -25.79 -4.50
C VAL A 293 3.70 -27.26 -4.66
N ALA A 294 2.41 -27.58 -4.57
CA ALA A 294 1.90 -28.93 -4.77
C ALA A 294 2.28 -29.48 -6.16
N ALA A 295 2.17 -28.66 -7.21
CA ALA A 295 2.56 -29.04 -8.57
C ALA A 295 4.08 -29.24 -8.74
N LYS A 296 4.90 -28.65 -7.87
CA LYS A 296 6.37 -28.65 -7.95
C LYS A 296 7.03 -29.44 -6.81
N LEU A 297 6.31 -30.29 -6.09
CA LEU A 297 6.80 -31.04 -4.93
C LEU A 297 8.12 -31.80 -5.19
N ALA A 298 8.30 -32.37 -6.37
CA ALA A 298 9.53 -33.09 -6.74
C ALA A 298 10.79 -32.20 -6.74
N LYS A 299 10.62 -30.87 -6.79
CA LYS A 299 11.70 -29.88 -6.76
C LYS A 299 11.97 -29.35 -5.34
N VAL A 300 11.17 -29.73 -4.35
CA VAL A 300 11.34 -29.28 -2.97
C VAL A 300 12.34 -30.18 -2.25
N PRO A 301 13.49 -29.67 -1.77
CA PRO A 301 14.44 -30.46 -1.00
C PRO A 301 13.92 -30.74 0.42
N PRO A 302 14.43 -31.78 1.10
CA PRO A 302 14.17 -31.96 2.52
C PRO A 302 14.62 -30.74 3.33
N ILE A 303 13.79 -30.29 4.28
CA ILE A 303 14.07 -29.10 5.09
C ILE A 303 14.58 -29.56 6.46
N ALA A 304 15.87 -29.35 6.70
CA ALA A 304 16.52 -29.67 7.96
C ALA A 304 16.40 -28.52 8.98
N LYS A 305 16.56 -28.86 10.26
CA LYS A 305 16.62 -27.88 11.34
C LYS A 305 17.79 -26.91 11.15
N GLY A 306 17.53 -25.61 11.28
CA GLY A 306 18.49 -24.53 11.08
C GLY A 306 18.90 -24.30 9.63
N ALA A 307 18.27 -24.97 8.66
CA ALA A 307 18.59 -24.79 7.25
C ALA A 307 18.16 -23.41 6.73
N SER A 308 18.82 -22.96 5.66
CA SER A 308 18.35 -21.87 4.81
C SER A 308 18.05 -22.44 3.43
N VAL A 309 16.80 -22.32 2.97
CA VAL A 309 16.30 -22.91 1.74
C VAL A 309 15.61 -21.82 0.92
N VAL A 310 16.03 -21.69 -0.34
CA VAL A 310 15.39 -20.81 -1.33
C VAL A 310 14.87 -21.70 -2.45
N LEU A 311 13.60 -21.55 -2.81
CA LEU A 311 12.94 -22.27 -3.91
C LEU A 311 12.73 -21.30 -5.08
N GLU A 312 13.35 -21.57 -6.23
CA GLU A 312 13.33 -20.73 -7.45
C GLU A 312 12.87 -21.48 -8.71
#